data_AF-A0A3M1U1D6-F1
#
_entry.id   AF-A0A3M1U1D6-F1
#
_cell.length_a   1.000
_cell.length_b   1.000
_cell.length_c   1.000
_cell.angle_alpha   90.00
_cell.angle_beta   90.00
_cell.angle_gamma   90.00
#
_symmetry.space_group_name_H-M   'P 1'
#
loop_
_entity.id
_entity.type
_entity.pdbx_description
1 polymer ?
#
loop_
_entity_poly.entity_id
_entity_poly.type
_entity_poly.pdbx_seq_one_letter_code
_entity_poly.pdbx_strand_id
1 'polypeptide(L)' 'MRRAVKAAGVNPFATVHTLRHSFATHKLERGTDLRYIQHLLGHSSIKPTARYLHVRKEAEGKLRSPLDEMEIDID' A
#
# COMPACT_ATOMS: atom_id res chain seq x y z
N MET A 1 -0.12 3.00 -24.62
CA MET A 1 1.01 2.64 -23.72
C MET A 1 2.28 2.24 -24.46
N ARG A 2 2.28 1.24 -25.37
CA ARG A 2 3.51 0.73 -26.02
C ARG A 2 4.43 1.80 -26.64
N ARG A 3 3.87 2.74 -27.42
CA ARG A 3 4.63 3.88 -27.97
C ARG A 3 5.28 4.75 -26.90
N ALA A 4 4.54 5.08 -25.84
CA ALA A 4 5.04 5.88 -24.73
C ALA A 4 6.13 5.14 -23.95
N VAL A 5 5.98 3.83 -23.71
CA VAL A 5 7.01 2.98 -23.08
C VAL A 5 8.29 2.99 -23.89
N LYS A 6 8.19 2.81 -25.22
CA LYS A 6 9.36 2.87 -26.13
C LYS A 6 10.02 4.25 -26.11
N ALA A 7 9.23 5.32 -26.17
CA ALA A 7 9.76 6.69 -26.18
C ALA A 7 10.40 7.10 -24.85
N ALA A 8 9.85 6.61 -23.72
CA ALA A 8 10.35 6.91 -22.38
C ALA A 8 11.59 6.08 -21.98
N GLY A 9 11.97 5.06 -22.76
CA GLY A 9 13.11 4.20 -22.44
C GLY A 9 12.95 3.39 -21.15
N VAL A 10 11.72 3.17 -20.69
CA VAL A 10 11.43 2.40 -19.47
C VAL A 10 11.27 0.91 -19.79
N ASN A 11 11.03 0.08 -18.76
CA ASN A 11 10.86 -1.36 -18.91
C ASN A 11 9.88 -1.70 -20.06
N PRO A 12 10.33 -2.45 -21.09
CA PRO A 12 9.52 -2.72 -22.28
C PRO A 12 8.28 -3.59 -21.98
N PHE A 13 8.27 -4.30 -20.86
CA PHE A 13 7.14 -5.11 -20.38
C PHE A 13 6.15 -4.31 -19.53
N ALA A 14 6.35 -3.01 -19.33
CA ALA A 14 5.42 -2.19 -18.57
C ALA A 14 4.04 -2.17 -19.25
N THR A 15 3.01 -2.47 -18.47
CA THR A 15 1.61 -2.50 -18.89
C THR A 15 0.76 -1.54 -18.08
N VAL A 16 -0.50 -1.36 -18.45
CA VAL A 16 -1.44 -0.52 -17.69
C VAL A 16 -1.59 -1.02 -16.25
N HIS A 17 -1.42 -2.33 -16.02
CA HIS A 17 -1.39 -2.91 -14.68
C HIS A 17 -0.16 -2.48 -13.89
N THR A 18 1.01 -2.31 -14.54
CA THR A 18 2.21 -1.75 -13.90
C THR A 18 1.92 -0.35 -13.36
N LEU A 19 1.27 0.52 -14.14
CA LEU A 19 0.90 1.86 -13.69
C LEU A 19 -0.09 1.82 -12.52
N ARG A 20 -1.09 0.93 -12.57
CA ARG A 20 -2.04 0.72 -11.46
C ARG A 20 -1.31 0.31 -10.18
N HIS A 21 -0.35 -0.61 -10.29
CA HIS A 21 0.45 -1.05 -9.16
C HIS A 21 1.31 0.10 -8.61
N SER A 22 2.03 0.82 -9.48
CA SER A 22 2.83 1.98 -9.07
C SER A 22 2.00 3.06 -8.36
N PHE A 23 0.79 3.35 -8.85
CA PHE A 23 -0.12 4.29 -8.20
C PHE A 23 -0.50 3.84 -6.79
N ALA A 24 -0.91 2.58 -6.63
CA ALA A 24 -1.36 2.05 -5.35
C ALA A 24 -0.21 1.98 -4.32
N THR A 25 0.95 1.50 -4.75
CA THR A 25 2.18 1.47 -3.95
C THR A 25 2.54 2.86 -3.45
N HIS A 26 2.62 3.85 -4.33
CA HIS A 26 3.00 5.22 -3.96
C HIS A 26 2.01 5.88 -3.01
N LYS A 27 0.70 5.59 -3.16
CA LYS A 27 -0.32 6.07 -2.22
C LYS A 27 -0.11 5.45 -0.84
N LEU A 28 0.15 4.15 -0.78
CA LEU A 28 0.34 3.44 0.48
C LEU A 28 1.60 3.90 1.21
N GLU A 29 2.70 4.12 0.48
CA GLU A 29 3.98 4.68 1.00
C GLU A 29 3.78 6.07 1.60
N ARG A 30 2.90 6.89 1.03
CA ARG A 30 2.53 8.21 1.56
C ARG A 30 1.55 8.17 2.74
N GLY A 31 1.35 7.00 3.34
CA GLY A 31 0.48 6.86 4.51
C GLY A 31 -1.01 6.71 4.19
N THR A 32 -1.41 6.66 2.91
CA THR A 32 -2.83 6.53 2.55
C THR A 32 -3.40 5.21 3.06
N ASP A 33 -4.61 5.26 3.60
CA ASP A 33 -5.32 4.07 4.09
C ASP A 33 -5.63 3.05 2.98
N LEU A 34 -5.53 1.76 3.32
CA LEU A 34 -5.68 0.66 2.36
C LEU A 34 -7.12 0.55 1.82
N ARG A 35 -8.14 0.83 2.63
CA ARG A 35 -9.56 0.87 2.18
C ARG A 35 -9.80 2.04 1.25
N TYR A 36 -9.15 3.17 1.50
CA TYR A 36 -9.22 4.30 0.58
C TYR A 36 -8.58 3.96 -0.78
N ILE A 37 -7.40 3.32 -0.78
CA ILE A 37 -6.77 2.82 -2.01
C ILE A 37 -7.68 1.79 -2.72
N GLN A 38 -8.31 0.87 -1.97
CA GLN A 38 -9.27 -0.10 -2.52
C GLN A 38 -10.40 0.61 -3.27
N HIS A 39 -10.99 1.64 -2.67
CA HIS A 39 -12.06 2.43 -3.27
C HIS A 39 -11.59 3.14 -4.55
N LEU A 40 -10.44 3.81 -4.52
CA LEU A 40 -9.86 4.50 -5.69
C LEU A 40 -9.58 3.54 -6.86
N LEU A 41 -9.20 2.29 -6.56
CA LEU A 41 -8.93 1.27 -7.57
C LEU A 41 -10.19 0.54 -8.05
N GLY A 42 -11.35 0.76 -7.41
CA GLY A 42 -12.60 0.08 -7.74
C GLY A 42 -12.56 -1.42 -7.43
N HIS A 43 -11.76 -1.85 -6.45
CA HIS A 43 -11.67 -3.27 -6.10
C HIS A 43 -12.88 -3.69 -5.25
N SER A 44 -13.62 -4.69 -5.72
CA SER A 44 -14.80 -5.24 -5.04
C SER A 44 -14.47 -5.93 -3.72
N SER A 45 -13.22 -6.34 -3.52
CA SER A 45 -12.72 -6.92 -2.27
C SER A 45 -11.38 -6.30 -1.89
N ILE A 46 -11.03 -6.41 -0.60
CA ILE A 46 -9.74 -5.91 -0.10
C ILE A 46 -8.56 -6.82 -0.50
N LYS A 47 -8.81 -8.08 -0.81
CA LYS A 47 -7.79 -9.10 -1.06
C LYS A 47 -6.78 -8.72 -2.16
N PRO A 48 -7.18 -8.18 -3.32
CA PRO A 48 -6.23 -7.70 -4.33
C PRO A 48 -5.42 -6.48 -3.88
N THR A 49 -6.03 -5.59 -3.09
CA THR A 49 -5.36 -4.38 -2.56
C THR A 49 -4.37 -4.71 -1.45
N ALA A 50 -4.65 -5.73 -0.64
CA ALA A 50 -3.78 -6.18 0.45
C ALA A 50 -2.39 -6.61 -0.03
N ARG A 51 -2.24 -6.98 -1.32
CA ARG A 51 -0.92 -7.23 -1.92
C ARG A 51 0.04 -6.05 -1.75
N TYR A 52 -0.46 -4.80 -1.76
CA TYR A 52 0.39 -3.62 -1.62
C TYR A 52 0.96 -3.44 -0.21
N LEU A 53 0.42 -4.11 0.81
CA LEU A 53 0.92 -4.00 2.18
C LEU A 53 2.38 -4.42 2.32
N HIS A 54 2.89 -5.27 1.43
CA HIS A 54 4.31 -5.64 1.42
C HIS A 54 5.28 -4.44 1.27
N VAL A 55 4.81 -3.28 0.83
CA VAL A 55 5.63 -2.07 0.72
C VAL A 55 5.67 -1.28 2.04
N ARG A 56 4.68 -1.44 2.92
CA ARG A 56 4.75 -0.86 4.26
C ARG A 56 5.74 -1.65 5.10
N LYS A 57 6.98 -1.16 5.17
CA LYS A 57 8.03 -1.67 6.07
C LYS A 57 7.88 -1.18 7.52
N GLU A 58 6.89 -0.35 7.83
CA GLU A 58 6.74 0.27 9.15
C GLU A 58 5.45 -0.18 9.84
N ALA A 59 5.56 -1.24 10.64
CA ALA A 59 4.66 -1.54 11.77
C ALA A 59 5.16 -2.72 12.61
N GLU A 60 6.05 -3.56 12.06
CA GLU A 60 6.70 -4.65 12.78
C GLU A 60 7.63 -4.06 13.86
N GLY A 61 7.11 -3.87 15.07
CA GLY A 61 7.85 -3.39 16.25
C GLY A 61 7.31 -2.14 16.93
N LYS A 62 6.28 -1.47 16.40
CA LYS A 62 5.63 -0.31 17.05
C LYS A 62 4.28 -0.61 17.68
N LEU A 63 3.72 -1.80 17.46
CA LEU A 63 2.47 -2.20 18.10
C LEU A 63 2.76 -2.57 19.55
N ARG A 64 2.57 -1.59 20.45
CA ARG A 64 2.54 -1.85 21.90
C ARG A 64 1.17 -2.42 22.24
N SER A 65 1.12 -3.35 23.18
CA SER A 65 -0.16 -3.80 23.70
C SER A 65 -0.82 -2.61 24.40
N PRO A 66 -2.12 -2.36 24.20
CA PRO A 66 -2.84 -1.39 25.03
C PRO A 66 -2.70 -1.68 26.53
N LEU A 67 -2.48 -2.95 26.90
CA LEU A 67 -2.24 -3.36 28.29
C LEU A 67 -0.87 -2.89 28.82
N ASP A 68 0.12 -2.67 27.95
CA ASP A 68 1.45 -2.17 28.35
C ASP A 68 1.42 -0.66 28.68
N GLU A 69 0.35 0.04 28.28
CA GLU A 69 0.14 1.48 28.52
C GLU A 69 -0.79 1.74 29.71
N MET A 70 -1.34 0.69 30.32
CA MET A 70 -2.19 0.80 31.50
C MET A 70 -1.32 0.86 32.76
N GLU A 71 -1.19 2.04 33.38
CA GLU A 71 -0.71 2.14 34.76
C GLU A 71 -1.81 1.59 35.67
N ILE A 72 -1.62 0.35 36.14
CA ILE A 72 -2.48 -0.23 37.17
C ILE A 72 -1.92 0.24 38.51
N ASP A 73 -2.51 1.31 39.05
CA ASP A 73 -2.36 1.66 40.47
C ASP A 73 -3.01 0.54 41.30
N ILE A 74 -2.17 -0.31 41.88
CA ILE A 74 -2.59 -1.30 42.87
C ILE A 74 -2.35 -0.65 44.24
N ASP A 75 -3.42 -0.10 44.82
CA ASP A 75 -3.49 0.28 46.24
C ASP A 75 -3.47 -0.96 47.16
#